data_AF-A0A160T1E9-F1
#
_entry.id   AF-A0A160T1E9-F1
#
_cell.length_a   1.000
_cell.length_b   1.000
_cell.length_c   1.000
_cell.angle_alpha   90.00
_cell.angle_beta   90.00
_cell.angle_gamma   90.00
#
_symmetry.space_group_name_H-M   'P 1'
#
loop_
_entity.id
_entity.type
_entity.pdbx_description
1 polymer ?
#
loop_
_entity_poly.entity_id
_entity_poly.type
_entity_poly.pdbx_seq_one_letter_code
_entity_poly.pdbx_strand_id
1 'polypeptide(L)' 'MKGSATVHLGDDTIYKVELHWYEAHGIGRKDFKIKRIIR' A
#
# COMPACT_ATOMS: atom_id res chain seq x y z
N MET A 1 1.72 7.56 -7.41
CA MET A 1 1.58 6.29 -8.19
C MET A 1 0.62 5.34 -7.48
N LYS A 2 0.05 4.35 -8.19
CA LYS A 2 -0.82 3.31 -7.60
C LYS A 2 -0.20 1.93 -7.77
N GLY A 3 -0.56 1.00 -6.90
CA GLY A 3 -0.17 -0.41 -7.00
C GLY A 3 -1.00 -1.28 -6.06
N SER A 4 -0.74 -2.59 -6.09
CA SER A 4 -1.34 -3.53 -5.14
C SER A 4 -0.28 -4.11 -4.21
N ALA A 5 -0.66 -4.35 -2.95
CA ALA A 5 0.17 -5.07 -1.98
C ALA A 5 -0.71 -5.88 -1.05
N THR A 6 -0.05 -6.77 -0.31
CA THR A 6 -0.64 -7.54 0.77
C THR A 6 -0.26 -6.87 2.10
N VAL A 7 -1.25 -6.58 2.95
CA VAL A 7 -1.05 -6.01 4.28
C VAL A 7 -1.44 -7.02 5.35
N HIS A 8 -0.67 -7.04 6.43
CA HIS A 8 -0.98 -7.79 7.63
C HIS A 8 -1.56 -6.82 8.67
N LEU A 9 -2.77 -7.09 9.13
CA LEU A 9 -3.43 -6.31 10.17
C LEU A 9 -3.06 -6.86 11.56
N GLY A 10 -3.25 -6.04 12.60
CA GLY A 10 -2.94 -6.43 13.98
C GLY A 10 -3.84 -7.52 14.56
N ASP A 11 -4.87 -7.94 13.82
CA ASP A 11 -5.77 -9.05 14.13
C ASP A 11 -5.38 -10.34 13.40
N ASP A 12 -4.13 -10.43 12.92
CA ASP A 12 -3.57 -11.51 12.10
C ASP A 12 -4.25 -11.71 10.73
N THR A 13 -5.10 -10.77 10.29
CA THR A 13 -5.75 -10.87 8.99
C THR A 13 -4.86 -10.35 7.87
N ILE A 14 -4.83 -11.10 6.76
CA ILE A 14 -4.11 -10.73 5.55
C ILE A 14 -5.09 -10.21 4.50
N TYR A 15 -4.88 -8.98 4.02
CA TYR A 15 -5.69 -8.39 2.96
C TYR A 15 -4.86 -7.95 1.77
N LYS A 16 -5.40 -8.13 0.57
CA LYS A 16 -4.88 -7.46 -0.62
C LYS A 16 -5.46 -6.05 -0.66
N VAL A 17 -4.63 -5.05 -0.95
CA VAL A 17 -5.06 -3.65 -0.98
C VAL A 17 -4.53 -2.96 -2.22
N GLU A 18 -5.31 -2.02 -2.75
CA GLU A 18 -4.79 -0.98 -3.62
C GLU A 18 -4.19 0.12 -2.73
N LEU A 19 -2.95 0.48 -3.03
CA LEU A 19 -2.22 1.54 -2.34
C LEU A 19 -1.77 2.60 -3.32
N HIS A 20 -1.58 3.80 -2.80
CA HIS A 20 -0.99 4.93 -3.49
C HIS A 20 0.27 5.36 -2.74
N TRP A 21 1.30 5.79 -3.46
CA TRP A 21 2.50 6.37 -2.85
C TRP A 21 2.98 7.57 -3.64
N TYR A 22 3.78 8.40 -2.98
CA TYR A 22 4.49 9.52 -3.58
C TYR A 22 5.94 9.10 -3.85
N GLU A 23 6.53 9.61 -4.90
CA GLU A 23 7.94 9.35 -5.18
C GLU A 23 8.75 10.58 -4.78
N ALA A 24 9.75 10.37 -3.92
CA ALA A 24 10.75 11.40 -3.69
C ALA A 24 11.87 11.22 -4.72
N HIS A 25 12.31 12.32 -5.33
CA HIS A 25 13.22 12.31 -6.47
C HIS A 25 14.50 11.52 -6.13
N GLY A 26 14.71 10.38 -6.81
CA GLY A 26 15.87 9.51 -6.63
C GLY A 26 15.83 8.54 -5.42
N ILE A 27 14.78 8.58 -4.60
CA ILE A 27 14.63 7.68 -3.42
C ILE A 27 13.65 6.54 -3.74
N GLY A 28 12.76 6.74 -4.71
CA GLY A 28 11.72 5.79 -5.08
C GLY A 28 10.45 5.95 -4.23
N ARG A 29 9.72 4.84 -4.03
CA ARG A 29 8.37 4.83 -3.47
C ARG A 29 8.37 5.24 -1.97
N LYS A 30 7.63 6.30 -1.63
CA LYS A 30 7.55 6.93 -0.31
C LYS A 30 6.10 7.22 0.08
N ASP A 31 5.81 7.25 1.37
CA ASP A 31 4.49 7.62 1.92
C ASP A 31 3.32 6.83 1.31
N PHE A 32 3.27 5.54 1.66
CA PHE A 32 2.21 4.64 1.21
C PHE A 32 0.89 4.91 1.94
N LYS A 33 -0.19 5.08 1.17
CA LYS A 33 -1.55 5.24 1.66
C LYS A 33 -2.44 4.15 1.06
N ILE A 34 -3.10 3.38 1.92
CA ILE A 34 -4.11 2.41 1.49
C ILE A 34 -5.30 3.19 0.92
N LYS A 35 -5.67 2.88 -0.33
CA LYS A 35 -6.81 3.49 -1.02
C LYS A 35 -8.05 2.62 -0.92
N ARG A 36 -7.90 1.31 -1.11
CA ARG A 36 -9.02 0.34 -1.09
C ARG A 36 -8.53 -1.04 -0.63
N ILE A 37 -9.37 -1.74 0.11
CA ILE A 37 -9.20 -3.17 0.37
C ILE A 37 -9.81 -3.94 -0.79
N ILE A 38 -9.03 -4.83 -1.39
CA ILE A 38 -9.45 -5.74 -2.46
C ILE A 38 -9.60 -7.11 -1.79
N ARG A 39 -10.84 -7.52 -1.54
CA ARG A 39 -11.15 -8.84 -1.02
C ARG A 39 -11.17 -9.87 -2.16
#